data_AF-A0A2N2ETW2-F1
#
_entry.id   AF-A0A2N2ETW2-F1
#
_cell.length_a   1.000
_cell.length_b   1.000
_cell.length_c   1.000
_cell.angle_alpha   90.00
_cell.angle_beta   90.00
_cell.angle_gamma   90.00
#
_symmetry.space_group_name_H-M   'P 1'
#
loop_
_entity.id
_entity.type
_entity.pdbx_description
1 polymer ?
#
loop_
_entity_poly.entity_id
_entity_poly.type
_entity_poly.pdbx_seq_one_letter_code
_entity_poly.pdbx_strand_id
1 'polypeptide(L)'
;MKKNLKSPRSGQAMAEMVICLIVLPLFIMAIVRFGQTLIIQQRLLMAAKHGVILRSTNLVADTYVTSEVRRFLAEGTPKLESGKITISLAKTSYFGNPISHVTVGYRIRVPVFGGSSGGNFFQPFRSEEITLREEAYCADFRRLPGKLYSLPPDI
;
A
#
# COMPACT_ATOMS: atom_id res chain seq x y z
N MET A 1 -4.59 26.89 -64.02
CA MET A 1 -3.57 26.47 -63.03
C MET A 1 -4.27 26.25 -61.69
N LYS A 2 -4.71 25.01 -61.40
CA LYS A 2 -5.47 24.69 -60.16
C LYS A 2 -4.49 24.58 -58.99
N LYS A 3 -4.54 25.52 -58.04
CA LYS A 3 -3.78 25.45 -56.80
C LYS A 3 -4.41 24.35 -55.92
N ASN A 4 -3.70 23.23 -55.74
CA ASN A 4 -4.03 22.21 -54.76
C ASN A 4 -3.87 22.82 -53.36
N LEU A 5 -4.98 23.29 -52.79
CA LEU A 5 -5.07 23.64 -51.37
C LEU A 5 -4.90 22.34 -50.57
N LYS A 6 -3.66 22.04 -50.14
CA LYS A 6 -3.41 21.06 -49.07
C LYS A 6 -4.25 21.50 -47.87
N SER A 7 -5.29 20.73 -47.54
CA SER A 7 -6.15 21.07 -46.43
C SER A 7 -5.34 21.02 -45.12
N PRO A 8 -5.41 22.04 -44.25
CA PRO A 8 -4.64 22.09 -43.02
C PRO A 8 -4.99 20.96 -42.02
N ARG A 9 -6.09 20.24 -42.28
CA ARG A 9 -6.57 19.11 -41.46
C ARG A 9 -5.60 17.92 -41.42
N SER A 10 -4.82 17.66 -42.47
CA SER A 10 -3.92 16.49 -42.46
C SER A 10 -2.71 16.68 -41.52
N GLY A 11 -2.23 17.92 -41.34
CA GLY A 11 -1.12 18.24 -40.45
C GLY A 11 -1.51 18.19 -38.98
N GLN A 12 -2.73 18.63 -38.66
CA GLN A 12 -3.28 18.56 -37.31
C GLN A 12 -3.49 17.12 -36.85
N ALA A 13 -4.07 16.26 -37.70
CA ALA A 13 -4.29 14.85 -37.37
C ALA A 13 -2.98 14.08 -37.10
N MET A 14 -1.92 14.40 -37.86
CA MET A 14 -0.59 13.82 -37.63
C MET A 14 0.01 14.27 -36.29
N ALA A 15 -0.16 15.55 -35.92
CA ALA A 15 0.31 16.06 -34.64
C ALA A 15 -0.45 15.44 -33.46
N GLU A 16 -1.78 15.31 -33.55
CA GLU A 16 -2.61 14.65 -32.54
C GLU A 16 -2.23 13.17 -32.36
N MET A 17 -1.93 12.45 -33.45
CA MET A 17 -1.49 11.05 -33.38
C MET A 17 -0.16 10.89 -32.64
N VAL A 18 0.81 11.78 -32.89
CA VAL A 18 2.11 11.77 -32.21
C VAL A 18 1.95 12.08 -30.72
N ILE A 19 1.10 13.04 -30.36
CA ILE A 19 0.81 13.36 -28.96
C ILE A 19 0.15 12.15 -28.28
N CYS A 20 -0.85 11.53 -28.89
CA CYS A 20 -1.49 10.32 -28.36
C CYS A 20 -0.50 9.18 -28.14
N LEU A 21 0.44 8.96 -29.07
CA LEU A 21 1.47 7.93 -28.93
C LEU A 21 2.42 8.16 -27.75
N ILE A 22 2.63 9.41 -27.33
CA ILE A 22 3.47 9.74 -26.17
C ILE A 22 2.66 9.68 -24.88
N VAL A 23 1.42 10.18 -24.90
CA VAL A 23 0.57 10.31 -23.72
C VAL A 23 0.06 8.94 -23.25
N LEU A 24 -0.30 8.04 -24.17
CA LEU A 24 -0.90 6.75 -23.82
C LEU A 24 0.05 5.82 -23.01
N PRO A 25 1.33 5.65 -23.37
CA PRO A 25 2.29 4.91 -22.54
C PRO A 25 2.48 5.51 -21.14
N LEU A 26 2.44 6.84 -21.01
CA LEU A 26 2.55 7.50 -19.70
C LEU A 26 1.36 7.14 -18.80
N PHE A 27 0.14 7.15 -19.35
CA PHE A 27 -1.06 6.72 -18.61
C PHE A 27 -0.99 5.25 -18.22
N ILE A 28 -0.59 4.36 -19.13
CA ILE A 28 -0.45 2.93 -18.83
C ILE A 28 0.57 2.73 -17.69
N MET A 29 1.72 3.39 -17.76
CA MET A 29 2.73 3.32 -16.71
C MET A 29 2.22 3.83 -15.37
N ALA A 30 1.47 4.94 -15.36
CA ALA A 30 0.87 5.50 -14.15
C ALA A 30 -0.14 4.52 -13.52
N ILE A 31 -1.04 3.94 -14.32
CA ILE A 31 -2.04 2.97 -13.85
C ILE A 31 -1.37 1.72 -13.26
N VAL A 32 -0.35 1.18 -13.92
CA VAL A 32 0.38 0.01 -13.44
C VAL A 32 1.06 0.30 -12.09
N ARG A 33 1.72 1.45 -11.95
CA ARG A 33 2.37 1.87 -10.70
C ARG A 33 1.36 2.10 -9.58
N PHE A 34 0.22 2.69 -9.91
CA PHE A 34 -0.87 2.88 -8.96
C PHE A 34 -1.42 1.53 -8.47
N GLY A 35 -1.68 0.60 -9.38
CA GLY A 35 -2.14 -0.76 -9.03
C GLY A 35 -1.15 -1.50 -8.13
N GLN A 36 0.14 -1.45 -8.45
CA GLN A 36 1.19 -2.02 -7.60
C GLN A 36 1.18 -1.44 -6.18
N THR A 37 0.98 -0.13 -6.06
CA THR A 37 0.95 0.57 -4.76
C THR A 37 -0.24 0.10 -3.91
N LEU A 38 -1.44 -0.01 -4.51
CA LEU A 38 -2.63 -0.52 -3.82
C LEU A 38 -2.47 -1.97 -3.35
N ILE A 39 -1.87 -2.83 -4.18
CA ILE A 39 -1.61 -4.23 -3.80
C ILE A 39 -0.67 -4.30 -2.58
N ILE A 40 0.36 -3.44 -2.55
CA ILE A 40 1.27 -3.35 -1.39
C ILE A 40 0.50 -2.90 -0.15
N GLN A 41 -0.31 -1.85 -0.24
CA GLN A 41 -1.12 -1.37 0.90
C GLN A 41 -2.07 -2.44 1.45
N GLN A 42 -2.84 -3.11 0.58
CA GLN A 42 -3.74 -4.19 1.00
C GLN A 42 -2.99 -5.29 1.75
N ARG A 43 -1.76 -5.60 1.32
CA ARG A 43 -0.96 -6.64 1.95
C ARG A 43 -0.32 -6.20 3.26
N LEU A 44 0.11 -4.94 3.38
CA LEU A 44 0.53 -4.37 4.66
C LEU A 44 -0.62 -4.42 5.67
N LEU A 45 -1.85 -4.11 5.23
CA LEU A 45 -3.05 -4.19 6.06
C LEU A 45 -3.35 -5.64 6.49
N MET A 46 -3.28 -6.61 5.57
CA MET A 46 -3.46 -8.03 5.92
C MET A 46 -2.40 -8.51 6.92
N ALA A 47 -1.15 -8.10 6.74
CA ALA A 47 -0.06 -8.43 7.65
C ALA A 47 -0.26 -7.78 9.03
N ALA A 48 -0.71 -6.53 9.08
CA ALA A 48 -1.06 -5.85 10.32
C ALA A 48 -2.18 -6.58 11.06
N LYS A 49 -3.27 -6.95 10.36
CA LYS A 49 -4.38 -7.74 10.92
C LYS A 49 -3.90 -9.07 11.48
N HIS A 50 -3.07 -9.80 10.71
CA HIS A 50 -2.53 -11.07 11.15
C HIS A 50 -1.65 -10.92 12.41
N GLY A 51 -0.74 -9.95 12.42
CA GLY A 51 0.12 -9.67 13.57
C GLY A 51 -0.67 -9.24 14.81
N VAL A 52 -1.71 -8.43 14.64
CA VAL A 52 -2.61 -8.03 15.72
C VAL A 52 -3.32 -9.24 16.33
N ILE A 53 -3.84 -10.16 15.52
CA ILE A 53 -4.54 -11.35 16.00
C ILE A 53 -3.57 -12.23 16.82
N LEU A 54 -2.37 -12.48 16.30
CA LEU A 54 -1.36 -13.25 17.03
C LEU A 54 -1.03 -12.60 18.38
N ARG A 55 -0.91 -11.28 18.39
CA ARG A 55 -0.59 -10.52 19.60
C ARG A 55 -1.73 -10.46 20.60
N SER A 56 -2.98 -10.34 20.14
CA SER A 56 -4.16 -10.26 21.01
C SER A 56 -4.49 -11.59 21.70
N THR A 57 -3.89 -12.71 21.27
CA THR A 57 -3.98 -13.98 22.01
C THR A 57 -3.11 -14.01 23.27
N ASN A 58 -2.07 -13.17 23.37
CA ASN A 58 -1.02 -13.22 24.40
C ASN A 58 -0.40 -14.62 24.60
N LEU A 59 -0.47 -15.51 23.61
CA LEU A 59 0.16 -16.84 23.65
C LEU A 59 1.58 -16.82 23.09
N VAL A 60 1.97 -15.71 22.47
CA VAL A 60 3.14 -15.62 21.61
C VAL A 60 3.93 -14.36 21.96
N ALA A 61 5.26 -14.46 21.99
CA ALA A 61 6.14 -13.32 22.27
C ALA A 61 6.12 -12.30 21.13
N ASP A 62 6.30 -11.01 21.48
CA ASP A 62 6.33 -9.92 20.50
C ASP A 62 7.42 -10.14 19.42
N THR A 63 8.55 -10.79 19.76
CA THR A 63 9.60 -11.18 18.81
C THR A 63 9.08 -12.12 17.73
N TYR A 64 8.32 -13.15 18.10
CA TYR A 64 7.73 -14.08 17.15
C TYR A 64 6.69 -13.39 16.26
N VAL A 65 5.87 -12.49 16.82
CA VAL A 65 4.91 -11.70 16.03
C VAL A 65 5.64 -10.88 14.96
N THR A 66 6.75 -10.22 15.32
CA THR A 66 7.53 -9.46 14.33
C THR A 66 8.17 -10.34 13.27
N SER A 67 8.70 -11.52 13.62
CA SER A 67 9.29 -12.43 12.63
C SER A 67 8.23 -13.01 11.69
N GLU A 68 7.06 -13.36 12.21
CA GLU A 68 5.97 -13.93 11.42
C GLU A 68 5.39 -12.92 10.45
N VAL A 69 5.13 -11.69 10.91
CA VAL A 69 4.68 -10.59 10.04
C VAL A 69 5.73 -10.27 8.96
N ARG A 70 7.02 -10.24 9.33
CA ARG A 70 8.10 -10.01 8.36
C ARG A 70 8.19 -11.15 7.34
N ARG A 71 8.05 -12.40 7.78
CA ARG A 71 8.04 -13.58 6.92
C ARG A 71 6.85 -13.55 5.96
N PHE A 72 5.65 -13.27 6.45
CA PHE A 72 4.44 -13.12 5.64
C PHE A 72 4.60 -12.08 4.52
N LEU A 73 5.26 -10.96 4.81
CA LEU A 73 5.54 -9.90 3.83
C LEU A 73 6.68 -10.26 2.85
N ALA A 74 7.68 -11.02 3.31
CA ALA A 74 8.81 -11.45 2.48
C ALA A 74 8.45 -12.58 1.50
N GLU A 75 7.59 -13.53 1.91
CA GLU A 75 7.33 -14.76 1.15
C GLU A 75 6.22 -14.63 0.09
N GLY A 76 5.19 -13.82 0.34
CA GLY A 76 4.08 -13.68 -0.62
C GLY A 76 4.39 -12.78 -1.83
N THR A 77 3.41 -12.65 -2.71
CA THR A 77 3.47 -11.86 -3.95
C THR A 77 2.73 -10.52 -3.81
N PRO A 78 3.32 -9.38 -4.21
CA PRO A 78 4.71 -9.15 -4.64
C PRO A 78 5.72 -9.25 -3.49
N LYS A 79 6.91 -9.80 -3.74
CA LYS A 79 7.94 -9.93 -2.69
C LYS A 79 8.39 -8.55 -2.20
N LEU A 80 8.27 -8.30 -0.89
CA LEU A 80 8.73 -7.06 -0.26
C LEU A 80 10.11 -7.26 0.34
N GLU A 81 11.00 -6.28 0.14
CA GLU A 81 12.36 -6.35 0.68
C GLU A 81 12.34 -6.17 2.20
N SER A 82 12.90 -7.15 2.92
CA SER A 82 12.87 -7.15 4.39
C SER A 82 13.50 -5.91 5.03
N GLY A 83 14.52 -5.32 4.40
CA GLY A 83 15.19 -4.11 4.91
C GLY A 83 14.36 -2.83 4.82
N LYS A 84 13.26 -2.83 4.05
CA LYS A 84 12.34 -1.68 3.89
C LYS A 84 11.10 -1.81 4.77
N ILE A 85 10.95 -2.91 5.50
CA ILE A 85 9.79 -3.20 6.37
C ILE A 85 10.06 -2.68 7.77
N THR A 86 9.16 -1.85 8.28
CA THR A 86 9.15 -1.38 9.67
C THR A 86 7.93 -1.95 10.39
N ILE A 87 8.10 -2.57 11.55
CA ILE A 87 6.99 -3.12 12.35
C ILE A 87 7.05 -2.47 13.72
N SER A 88 5.94 -1.90 14.17
CA SER A 88 5.78 -1.34 15.52
C SER A 88 4.64 -2.05 16.23
N LEU A 89 4.86 -2.36 17.51
CA LEU A 89 3.97 -3.14 18.35
C LEU A 89 3.64 -2.31 19.60
N ALA A 90 2.43 -1.73 19.68
CA ALA A 90 1.96 -1.02 20.87
C ALA A 90 0.79 -1.73 21.57
N LYS A 91 0.72 -1.65 22.90
CA LYS A 91 -0.48 -2.05 23.66
C LYS A 91 -1.04 -0.79 24.29
N THR A 92 -2.28 -0.47 23.99
CA THR A 92 -2.99 0.63 24.64
C THR A 92 -4.09 0.04 25.51
N SER A 93 -4.33 0.63 26.67
CA SER A 93 -5.49 0.29 27.49
C SER A 93 -6.38 1.52 27.55
N TYR A 94 -7.56 1.43 26.95
CA TYR A 94 -8.60 2.44 27.05
C TYR A 94 -9.81 1.79 27.73
N PHE A 95 -10.25 2.35 28.85
CA PHE A 95 -11.40 1.84 29.63
C PHE A 95 -11.32 0.36 30.05
N GLY A 96 -10.15 -0.11 30.51
CA GLY A 96 -10.00 -1.43 31.15
C GLY A 96 -9.82 -2.62 30.20
N ASN A 97 -10.00 -2.43 28.89
CA ASN A 97 -9.71 -3.43 27.88
C ASN A 97 -8.33 -3.18 27.25
N PRO A 98 -7.39 -4.15 27.32
CA PRO A 98 -6.16 -4.06 26.56
C PRO A 98 -6.49 -4.19 25.06
N ILE A 99 -6.01 -3.24 24.27
CA ILE A 99 -6.10 -3.23 22.82
C ILE A 99 -4.69 -3.41 22.28
N SER A 100 -4.50 -4.47 21.51
CA SER A 100 -3.28 -4.70 20.76
C SER A 100 -3.30 -3.88 19.48
N HIS A 101 -2.22 -3.13 19.24
CA HIS A 101 -1.99 -2.32 18.04
C HIS A 101 -0.72 -2.81 17.35
N VAL A 102 -0.81 -3.00 16.03
CA VAL A 102 0.34 -3.29 15.18
C VAL A 102 0.32 -2.34 14.01
N THR A 103 1.44 -1.64 13.83
CA THR A 103 1.69 -0.79 12.67
C THR A 103 2.73 -1.48 11.79
N VAL A 104 2.42 -1.64 10.51
CA VAL A 104 3.33 -2.18 9.51
C VAL A 104 3.58 -1.08 8.47
N GLY A 105 4.84 -0.77 8.25
CA GLY A 105 5.28 0.21 7.27
C GLY A 105 6.20 -0.41 6.23
N TYR A 106 6.16 0.15 5.02
CA TYR A 106 7.05 -0.23 3.94
C TYR A 106 7.51 1.00 3.16
N ARG A 107 8.80 1.09 2.90
CA ARG A 107 9.37 2.18 2.12
C ARG A 107 9.31 1.87 0.63
N ILE A 108 8.65 2.74 -0.13
CA ILE A 108 8.58 2.67 -1.59
C ILE A 108 9.28 3.88 -2.20
N ARG A 109 9.88 3.70 -3.38
CA ARG A 109 10.38 4.81 -4.18
C ARG A 109 9.31 5.20 -5.18
N VAL A 110 8.80 6.42 -5.07
CA VAL A 110 7.87 6.98 -6.05
C VAL A 110 8.58 8.04 -6.90
N PRO A 111 8.32 8.09 -8.21
CA PRO A 111 8.77 9.21 -9.02
C PRO A 111 7.99 10.47 -8.62
N VAL A 112 8.70 11.57 -8.37
CA VAL A 112 8.09 12.87 -8.09
C VAL A 112 7.97 13.64 -9.41
N PHE A 113 6.75 13.94 -9.80
CA PHE A 113 6.43 14.79 -10.93
C PHE A 113 6.23 16.22 -10.42
N GLY A 114 7.32 16.94 -10.20
CA GLY A 114 7.23 18.24 -9.56
C GLY A 114 8.56 18.98 -9.53
N GLY A 115 8.88 19.67 -10.62
CA GLY A 115 9.68 20.88 -10.57
C GLY A 115 8.72 22.06 -10.60
N SER A 116 8.34 22.59 -9.44
CA SER A 116 7.58 23.83 -9.34
C SER A 116 8.36 24.96 -10.00
N SER A 117 7.75 25.61 -11.00
CA SER A 117 8.23 26.82 -11.70
C SER A 117 9.50 26.65 -12.57
N GLY A 118 9.31 26.26 -13.83
CA GLY A 118 10.30 26.52 -14.91
C GLY A 118 11.32 25.42 -15.22
N GLY A 119 11.22 24.23 -14.63
CA GLY A 119 12.15 23.11 -14.88
C GLY A 119 11.70 22.19 -16.03
N ASN A 120 12.61 21.94 -16.98
CA ASN A 120 12.39 21.15 -18.19
C ASN A 120 11.66 19.81 -17.94
N PHE A 121 10.57 19.57 -18.70
CA PHE A 121 9.82 18.30 -18.77
C PHE A 121 10.71 17.07 -19.03
N PHE A 122 11.91 17.27 -19.57
CA PHE A 122 12.90 16.24 -19.89
C PHE A 122 13.97 16.00 -18.81
N GLN A 123 13.81 16.53 -17.60
CA GLN A 123 14.73 16.18 -16.51
C GLN A 123 14.56 14.71 -16.10
N PRO A 124 15.66 14.03 -15.71
CA PRO A 124 15.59 12.65 -15.25
C PRO A 124 14.67 12.55 -14.03
N PHE A 125 13.82 11.52 -14.02
CA PHE A 125 12.88 11.26 -12.93
C PHE A 125 13.60 11.25 -11.59
N ARG A 126 13.30 12.21 -10.71
CA ARG A 126 13.71 12.14 -9.31
C ARG A 126 12.76 11.18 -8.59
N SER A 127 13.34 10.30 -7.80
CA SER A 127 12.55 9.40 -6.94
C SER A 127 12.67 9.85 -5.50
N GLU A 128 11.53 9.90 -4.82
CA GLU A 128 11.43 10.16 -3.39
C GLU A 128 11.01 8.87 -2.68
N GLU A 129 11.55 8.65 -1.49
CA GLU A 129 11.23 7.49 -0.67
C GLU A 129 10.07 7.84 0.27
N ILE A 130 8.89 7.31 -0.03
CA ILE A 130 7.69 7.47 0.80
C ILE A 130 7.50 6.20 1.62
N THR A 131 7.11 6.36 2.88
CA THR A 131 6.76 5.23 3.74
C THR A 131 5.24 5.03 3.71
N LEU A 132 4.79 3.94 3.09
CA LEU A 132 3.42 3.45 3.27
C LEU A 132 3.29 2.89 4.67
N ARG A 133 2.18 3.17 5.36
CA ARG A 133 1.90 2.67 6.70
C ARG A 133 0.46 2.21 6.79
N GLU A 134 0.28 1.02 7.32
CA GLU A 134 -1.02 0.45 7.63
C GLU A 134 -1.04 0.02 9.08
N GLU A 135 -2.20 0.11 9.71
CA GLU A 135 -2.38 -0.25 11.11
C GLU A 135 -3.65 -1.06 11.33
N ALA A 136 -3.60 -1.90 12.35
CA ALA A 136 -4.74 -2.68 12.79
C ALA A 136 -4.82 -2.70 14.32
N TYR A 137 -6.03 -2.94 14.81
CA TYR A 137 -6.37 -2.95 16.23
C TYR A 137 -7.21 -4.19 16.54
N CYS A 138 -6.98 -4.82 17.70
CA CYS A 138 -7.84 -5.89 18.21
C CYS A 138 -7.85 -5.86 19.74
N ALA A 139 -9.05 -6.07 20.30
CA ALA A 139 -9.22 -6.28 21.72
C ALA A 139 -8.60 -7.61 22.15
N ASP A 140 -8.04 -7.64 23.36
CA ASP A 140 -7.45 -8.83 23.95
C ASP A 140 -8.53 -9.87 24.26
N PHE A 141 -8.40 -11.08 23.69
CA PHE A 141 -9.42 -12.13 23.81
C PHE A 141 -9.52 -12.71 25.23
N ARG A 142 -8.50 -12.55 26.08
CA ARG A 142 -8.50 -13.08 27.45
C ARG A 142 -9.39 -12.30 28.43
N ARG A 143 -9.87 -11.11 28.06
CA ARG A 143 -10.71 -10.25 28.92
C ARG A 143 -12.14 -10.04 28.40
N LEU A 144 -12.61 -10.86 27.47
CA LEU A 144 -14.06 -10.96 27.31
C LEU A 144 -14.61 -11.53 28.63
N PRO A 145 -15.45 -10.80 29.39
CA PRO A 145 -16.06 -11.37 30.59
C PRO A 145 -16.76 -12.65 30.15
N GLY A 146 -16.45 -13.77 30.81
CA GLY A 146 -16.99 -15.10 30.53
C GLY A 146 -18.49 -15.23 30.80
N LYS A 147 -19.29 -14.39 30.15
CA LYS A 147 -20.76 -14.40 30.11
C LYS A 147 -21.18 -13.97 28.72
N LEU A 148 -21.20 -14.91 27.79
CA LEU A 148 -22.24 -15.05 26.77
C LEU A 148 -21.80 -16.26 25.94
N TYR A 149 -22.32 -17.43 26.29
CA TYR A 149 -22.60 -18.62 25.47
C TYR A 149 -22.78 -19.78 26.45
N SER A 150 -23.75 -19.63 27.36
CA SER A 150 -24.46 -20.81 27.85
C SER A 150 -25.18 -21.39 26.63
N LEU A 151 -24.62 -22.44 26.05
CA LEU A 151 -25.37 -23.37 25.21
C LEU A 151 -26.67 -23.70 25.96
N PRO A 152 -27.86 -23.65 25.31
CA PRO A 152 -29.05 -24.19 25.93
C PRO A 152 -28.79 -25.67 26.23
N PRO A 153 -29.05 -26.14 27.46
CA PRO A 153 -29.01 -27.56 27.72
C PRO A 153 -30.15 -28.20 26.93
N ASP A 154 -29.80 -29.20 26.13
CA ASP A 154 -30.64 -30.30 25.65
C ASP A 154 -32.07 -29.96 25.19
N ILE A 155 -32.28 -30.02 23.87
CA ILE A 155 -33.51 -30.55 23.26
C ILE A 155 -33.10 -31.60 22.22
#